data_AF-K1SFP8-F1
#
_entry.id   AF-K1SFP8-F1
#
_cell.length_a   1.000
_cell.length_b   1.000
_cell.length_c   1.000
_cell.angle_alpha   90.00
_cell.angle_beta   90.00
_cell.angle_gamma   90.00
#
_symmetry.space_group_name_H-M   'P 1'
#
loop_
_entity.id
_entity.type
_entity.pdbx_description
1 polymer ?
#
loop_
_entity_poly.entity_id
_entity_poly.type
_entity_poly.pdbx_seq_one_letter_code
_entity_poly.pdbx_strand_id
1 'polypeptide(L)'
;EMDKILTQRLHDKTYLNAYTYYKIGRYKSAIVALKNALKLYPTSSHREEIMYLIVKSGSKLADNSVQDKQADRYLSTLDSYYSFVAEFPESHYLKELDRLAQNAKDFLDRNNKEKQ
;
A
#
# COMPACT_ATOMS: atom_id res chain seq x y z
N GLU A 1 20.73 0.07 24.97
CA GLU A 1 19.48 0.77 25.31
C GLU A 1 19.20 2.02 24.47
N MET A 2 20.02 3.09 24.56
CA MET A 2 19.74 4.34 23.84
C MET A 2 19.68 4.20 22.31
N ASP A 3 20.56 3.40 21.73
CA ASP A 3 20.58 3.16 20.27
C ASP A 3 19.28 2.51 19.75
N LYS A 4 18.74 1.54 20.50
CA LYS A 4 17.45 0.90 20.20
C LYS A 4 16.29 1.89 20.27
N ILE A 5 16.29 2.78 21.26
CA ILE A 5 15.27 3.83 21.41
C ILE A 5 15.33 4.83 20.25
N LEU A 6 16.54 5.26 19.86
CA LEU A 6 16.73 6.18 18.74
C LEU A 6 16.30 5.55 17.41
N THR A 7 16.63 4.26 17.20
CA THR A 7 16.21 3.50 16.03
C THR A 7 14.69 3.39 15.95
N GLN A 8 14.01 3.05 17.06
CA GLN A 8 12.54 3.00 17.08
C GLN A 8 11.92 4.37 16.76
N ARG A 9 12.45 5.46 17.30
CA ARG A 9 11.98 6.83 16.97
C ARG A 9 12.12 7.15 15.48
N LEU A 10 13.17 6.65 14.82
CA LEU A 10 13.33 6.80 13.38
C LEU A 10 12.29 5.99 12.59
N HIS A 11 11.96 4.78 13.05
CA HIS A 11 10.89 3.96 12.47
C HIS A 11 9.55 4.71 12.56
N ASP A 12 9.20 5.17 13.76
CA ASP A 12 7.94 5.88 14.04
C ASP A 12 7.83 7.16 13.21
N LYS A 13 8.90 7.97 13.18
CA LYS A 13 8.94 9.22 12.40
C LYS A 13 8.71 8.97 10.91
N THR A 14 9.37 7.94 10.36
CA THR A 14 9.28 7.63 8.93
C THR A 14 7.88 7.12 8.57
N TYR A 15 7.31 6.25 9.41
CA TYR A 15 5.93 5.81 9.27
C TYR A 15 4.94 6.99 9.34
N LEU A 16 5.04 7.85 10.36
CA LEU A 16 4.11 8.99 10.54
C LEU A 16 4.16 9.98 9.38
N ASN A 17 5.34 10.25 8.83
CA ASN A 17 5.47 11.09 7.64
C ASN A 17 4.74 10.47 6.44
N ALA A 18 4.94 9.17 6.21
CA ALA A 18 4.30 8.46 5.12
C ALA A 18 2.77 8.37 5.29
N TYR A 19 2.31 8.12 6.52
CA TYR A 19 0.90 8.11 6.90
C TYR A 19 0.24 9.48 6.72
N THR A 20 0.96 10.57 6.99
CA THR A 20 0.45 11.93 6.77
C THR A 20 0.06 12.13 5.30
N TYR A 21 0.90 11.72 4.33
CA TYR A 21 0.56 11.78 2.91
C TYR A 21 -0.71 11.01 2.58
N TYR A 22 -0.88 9.82 3.16
CA TYR A 22 -2.12 9.04 2.99
C TYR A 22 -3.33 9.80 3.53
N LYS A 23 -3.23 10.35 4.75
CA LYS A 23 -4.32 11.07 5.41
C LYS A 23 -4.79 12.31 4.67
N ILE A 24 -3.88 13.01 3.99
CA ILE A 24 -4.21 14.19 3.17
C ILE A 24 -4.52 13.86 1.70
N GLY A 25 -4.69 12.57 1.37
CA GLY A 25 -5.07 12.12 0.02
C GLY A 25 -3.94 12.16 -1.02
N ARG A 26 -2.69 12.36 -0.61
CA ARG A 26 -1.51 12.35 -1.48
C ARG A 26 -1.02 10.91 -1.69
N TYR A 27 -1.88 10.04 -2.23
CA TYR A 27 -1.65 8.59 -2.27
C TYR A 27 -0.38 8.17 -3.02
N LYS A 28 -0.04 8.82 -4.14
CA LYS A 28 1.21 8.53 -4.86
C LYS A 28 2.44 8.82 -3.97
N SER A 29 2.43 9.95 -3.26
CA SER A 29 3.51 10.31 -2.33
C SER A 29 3.56 9.36 -1.14
N ALA A 30 2.39 8.96 -0.63
CA ALA A 30 2.29 7.97 0.45
C ALA A 30 2.96 6.65 0.05
N ILE A 31 2.64 6.08 -1.12
CA ILE A 31 3.25 4.84 -1.62
C ILE A 31 4.78 4.95 -1.68
N VAL A 32 5.30 6.06 -2.21
CA VAL A 32 6.76 6.29 -2.31
C VAL A 32 7.39 6.35 -0.92
N ALA A 33 6.81 7.14 -0.01
CA ALA A 33 7.32 7.29 1.35
C ALA A 33 7.27 5.97 2.14
N LEU A 34 6.18 5.20 2.03
CA LEU A 34 5.99 3.90 2.66
C LEU A 34 7.00 2.87 2.14
N LYS A 35 7.20 2.77 0.82
CA LYS A 35 8.21 1.87 0.23
C LYS A 35 9.63 2.24 0.68
N ASN A 36 9.94 3.54 0.77
CA ASN A 36 11.22 4.00 1.30
C ASN A 36 11.38 3.63 2.78
N ALA A 37 10.30 3.68 3.58
CA ALA A 37 10.31 3.26 4.98
C ALA A 37 10.67 1.77 5.12
N LEU A 38 10.06 0.89 4.30
CA LEU A 38 10.38 -0.54 4.28
C LEU A 38 11.82 -0.82 3.86
N LYS A 39 12.36 -0.03 2.93
CA LYS A 39 13.74 -0.16 2.46
C LYS A 39 14.75 0.25 3.54
N LEU A 40 14.48 1.36 4.25
CA LEU A 40 15.35 1.84 5.32
C LEU A 40 15.27 0.95 6.56
N TYR A 41 14.06 0.50 6.91
CA TYR A 41 13.77 -0.19 8.16
C TYR A 41 12.99 -1.48 7.89
N PRO A 42 13.64 -2.49 7.27
CA PRO A 42 12.96 -3.72 6.86
C PRO A 42 12.43 -4.54 8.04
N THR A 43 12.98 -4.36 9.25
CA THR A 43 12.57 -5.02 10.50
C THR A 43 11.72 -4.12 11.40
N SER A 44 11.19 -3.01 10.87
CA SER A 44 10.32 -2.11 11.62
C SER A 44 9.09 -2.83 12.16
N SER A 45 8.71 -2.53 13.40
CA SER A 45 7.44 -3.00 13.99
C SER A 45 6.21 -2.53 13.22
N HIS A 46 6.34 -1.45 12.44
CA HIS A 46 5.26 -0.90 11.61
C HIS A 46 5.14 -1.59 10.24
N ARG A 47 5.95 -2.60 9.95
CA ARG A 47 6.05 -3.19 8.61
C ARG A 47 4.71 -3.65 8.05
N GLU A 48 3.94 -4.39 8.83
CA GLU A 48 2.60 -4.86 8.44
C GLU A 48 1.68 -3.69 8.10
N GLU A 49 1.59 -2.69 8.97
CA GLU A 49 0.76 -1.51 8.74
C GLU A 49 1.24 -0.68 7.54
N ILE A 50 2.54 -0.56 7.34
CA ILE A 50 3.13 0.11 6.18
C ILE A 50 2.71 -0.60 4.88
N MET A 51 2.80 -1.92 4.83
CA MET A 51 2.40 -2.70 3.66
C MET A 51 0.88 -2.62 3.41
N TYR A 52 0.08 -2.67 4.48
CA TYR A 52 -1.36 -2.42 4.41
C TYR A 52 -1.66 -1.04 3.79
N LEU A 53 -1.01 0.02 4.26
CA LEU A 53 -1.19 1.38 3.73
C LEU A 53 -0.71 1.51 2.28
N ILE A 54 0.27 0.74 1.83
CA ILE A 54 0.69 0.71 0.41
C ILE A 54 -0.45 0.19 -0.46
N VAL A 55 -1.06 -0.95 -0.10
CA VAL A 55 -2.20 -1.52 -0.86
C VAL A 55 -3.36 -0.55 -0.88
N LYS A 56 -3.72 0.01 0.28
CA LYS A 56 -4.83 0.95 0.41
C LYS A 56 -4.60 2.25 -0.37
N SER A 57 -3.40 2.79 -0.31
CA SER A 57 -3.00 3.97 -1.11
C SER A 57 -3.01 3.64 -2.60
N GLY A 58 -2.59 2.44 -3.00
CA GLY A 58 -2.62 1.96 -4.38
C GLY A 58 -4.03 1.94 -4.94
N SER A 59 -4.96 1.31 -4.23
CA SER A 59 -6.38 1.29 -4.60
C SER A 59 -6.94 2.71 -4.70
N LYS A 60 -6.74 3.56 -3.70
CA LYS A 60 -7.22 4.95 -3.74
C LYS A 60 -6.60 5.76 -4.87
N LEU A 61 -5.33 5.52 -5.19
CA LEU A 61 -4.70 6.16 -6.34
C LEU A 61 -5.36 5.70 -7.64
N ALA A 62 -5.60 4.39 -7.81
CA ALA A 62 -6.27 3.83 -8.97
C ALA A 62 -7.69 4.39 -9.14
N ASP A 63 -8.51 4.40 -8.08
CA ASP A 63 -9.87 4.94 -8.09
C ASP A 63 -9.92 6.39 -8.61
N ASN A 64 -8.95 7.22 -8.17
CA ASN A 64 -8.88 8.65 -8.49
C ASN A 64 -8.09 8.97 -9.77
N SER A 65 -7.88 7.98 -10.64
CA SER A 65 -7.07 8.11 -11.85
C SER A 65 -7.89 8.27 -13.11
N VAL A 66 -7.32 8.94 -14.11
CA VAL A 66 -7.82 8.89 -15.49
C VAL A 66 -7.77 7.47 -16.03
N GLN A 67 -8.72 7.11 -16.89
CA GLN A 67 -8.97 5.76 -17.40
C GLN A 67 -7.69 5.07 -17.92
N ASP A 68 -6.90 5.76 -18.75
CA ASP A 68 -5.66 5.25 -19.34
C ASP A 68 -4.61 4.79 -18.31
N LYS A 69 -4.72 5.26 -17.05
CA LYS A 69 -3.79 4.91 -15.97
C LYS A 69 -4.41 3.99 -14.92
N GLN A 70 -5.73 3.77 -14.95
CA GLN A 70 -6.40 2.99 -13.92
C GLN A 70 -5.94 1.53 -13.93
N ALA A 71 -5.85 0.91 -15.10
CA ALA A 71 -5.45 -0.49 -15.24
C ALA A 71 -4.08 -0.77 -14.62
N ASP A 72 -3.04 -0.03 -15.02
CA ASP A 72 -1.67 -0.20 -14.50
C ASP A 72 -1.58 0.02 -12.98
N ARG A 73 -2.40 0.94 -12.44
CA ARG A 73 -2.44 1.24 -11.00
C ARG A 73 -3.16 0.15 -10.22
N TYR A 74 -4.22 -0.43 -10.76
CA TYR A 74 -4.87 -1.59 -10.16
C TYR A 74 -3.97 -2.83 -10.21
N LEU A 75 -3.24 -3.07 -11.29
CA LEU A 75 -2.22 -4.13 -11.35
C LEU A 75 -1.15 -3.93 -10.26
N SER A 76 -0.60 -2.72 -10.15
CA SER A 76 0.37 -2.38 -9.08
C SER A 76 -0.20 -2.57 -7.66
N THR A 77 -1.51 -2.35 -7.50
CA THR A 77 -2.22 -2.57 -6.23
C THR A 77 -2.33 -4.05 -5.92
N LEU A 78 -2.65 -4.88 -6.91
CA LEU A 78 -2.69 -6.34 -6.78
C LEU A 78 -1.32 -6.92 -6.44
N ASP A 79 -0.24 -6.45 -7.08
CA ASP A 79 1.13 -6.88 -6.74
C ASP A 79 1.46 -6.60 -5.26
N SER A 80 1.08 -5.41 -4.80
CA SER A 80 1.29 -5.01 -3.39
C SER A 80 0.44 -5.86 -2.45
N TYR A 81 -0.79 -6.18 -2.84
CA TYR A 81 -1.69 -7.06 -2.10
C TYR A 81 -1.13 -8.48 -1.97
N TYR A 82 -0.68 -9.10 -3.05
CA TYR A 82 -0.11 -10.44 -3.00
C TYR A 82 1.17 -10.49 -2.16
N SER A 83 1.99 -9.42 -2.22
CA SER A 83 3.14 -9.27 -1.33
C SER A 83 2.73 -9.23 0.14
N PHE A 84 1.64 -8.51 0.46
CA PHE A 84 1.08 -8.47 1.82
C PHE A 84 0.58 -9.84 2.28
N VAL A 85 -0.23 -10.52 1.47
CA VAL A 85 -0.79 -11.84 1.83
C VAL A 85 0.31 -12.88 2.03
N ALA A 86 1.35 -12.85 1.19
CA ALA A 86 2.48 -13.76 1.31
C ALA A 86 3.26 -13.56 2.62
N GLU A 87 3.34 -12.32 3.11
CA GLU A 87 4.10 -11.98 4.30
C GLU A 87 3.27 -12.03 5.60
N PHE A 88 1.99 -11.68 5.54
CA PHE A 88 1.08 -11.60 6.68
C PHE A 88 -0.24 -12.36 6.45
N PRO A 89 -0.20 -13.70 6.29
CA PRO A 89 -1.35 -14.52 5.95
C PRO A 89 -2.42 -14.63 7.06
N GLU A 90 -2.13 -14.14 8.27
CA GLU A 90 -3.06 -14.13 9.41
C GLU A 90 -3.43 -12.71 9.87
N SER A 91 -3.09 -11.69 9.09
CA SER A 91 -3.35 -10.29 9.45
C SER A 91 -4.84 -9.98 9.59
N HIS A 92 -5.21 -9.17 10.58
CA HIS A 92 -6.55 -8.62 10.72
C HIS A 92 -6.94 -7.68 9.56
N TYR A 93 -5.98 -7.18 8.79
CA TYR A 93 -6.23 -6.33 7.61
C TYR A 93 -6.71 -7.11 6.38
N LEU A 94 -6.53 -8.44 6.33
CA LEU A 94 -6.80 -9.25 5.14
C LEU A 94 -8.21 -9.05 4.60
N LYS A 95 -9.22 -9.08 5.47
CA LYS A 95 -10.62 -8.91 5.06
C LYS A 95 -10.87 -7.60 4.31
N GLU A 96 -10.18 -6.52 4.67
CA GLU A 96 -10.27 -5.25 3.93
C GLU A 96 -9.49 -5.33 2.61
N LEU A 97 -8.27 -5.85 2.65
CA LEU A 97 -7.41 -5.92 1.47
C LEU A 97 -7.95 -6.87 0.39
N ASP A 98 -8.57 -7.99 0.77
CA ASP A 98 -9.24 -8.93 -0.12
C ASP A 98 -10.35 -8.23 -0.91
N ARG A 99 -11.13 -7.36 -0.24
CA ARG A 99 -12.18 -6.57 -0.90
C ARG A 99 -11.59 -5.59 -1.90
N LEU A 100 -10.51 -4.90 -1.54
CA LEU A 100 -9.82 -3.99 -2.46
C LEU A 100 -9.24 -4.74 -3.66
N ALA A 101 -8.66 -5.92 -3.43
CA ALA A 101 -8.13 -6.78 -4.49
C ALA A 101 -9.23 -7.29 -5.41
N GLN A 102 -10.39 -7.69 -4.87
CA GLN A 102 -11.53 -8.10 -5.68
C GLN A 102 -12.05 -6.95 -6.56
N ASN A 103 -12.21 -5.76 -5.99
CA ASN A 103 -12.62 -4.57 -6.76
C ASN A 103 -11.64 -4.26 -7.91
N ALA A 104 -10.34 -4.40 -7.66
CA ALA A 104 -9.30 -4.21 -8.67
C ALA A 104 -9.41 -5.24 -9.81
N LYS A 105 -9.63 -6.52 -9.48
CA LYS A 105 -9.85 -7.60 -10.46
C LYS A 105 -11.10 -7.33 -11.30
N ASP A 106 -12.22 -7.01 -10.66
CA ASP A 106 -13.48 -6.73 -11.34
C ASP A 106 -13.38 -5.52 -12.28
N PHE A 107 -12.59 -4.51 -11.92
CA PHE A 107 -12.28 -3.39 -12.82
C PHE A 107 -11.48 -3.85 -14.04
N LEU A 108 -10.40 -4.60 -13.83
CA LEU A 108 -9.51 -5.06 -14.91
C LEU A 108 -10.26 -5.97 -15.89
N ASP A 109 -11.10 -6.88 -15.40
CA ASP A 109 -11.90 -7.78 -16.23
C ASP A 109 -12.88 -7.01 -17.13
N ARG A 110 -13.52 -5.96 -16.60
CA ARG A 110 -14.42 -5.09 -17.38
C ARG A 110 -13.65 -4.29 -18.43
N ASN A 111 -12.56 -3.64 -18.02
CA ASN A 111 -11.72 -2.84 -18.90
C ASN A 111 -11.08 -3.66 -20.03
N ASN A 112 -10.79 -4.94 -19.81
CA ASN A 112 -10.29 -5.83 -20.87
C ASN A 112 -11.38 -6.22 -21.88
N LYS A 113 -12.63 -6.41 -21.43
CA LYS A 113 -13.77 -6.70 -22.33
C LYS A 113 -14.13 -5.51 -23.21
N GLU A 114 -14.03 -4.28 -22.69
CA GLU A 114 -14.30 -3.05 -23.45
C GLU A 114 -13.25 -2.75 -24.53
N LYS A 115 -12.05 -3.32 -24.41
CA LYS A 115 -10.95 -3.17 -25.38
C LYS A 115 -10.96 -4.22 -26.49
N GLN A 116 -11.81 -5.23 -26.39
CA GLN A 116 -12.03 -6.27 -27.42
C GLN A 116 -13.13 -5.83 -28.38
#